data_AF-A0A5P6VT04-F1
#
_entry.id   AF-A0A5P6VT04-F1
#
_cell.length_a   1.000
_cell.length_b   1.000
_cell.length_c   1.000
_cell.angle_alpha   90.00
_cell.angle_beta   90.00
_cell.angle_gamma   90.00
#
_symmetry.space_group_name_H-M   'P 1'
#
loop_
_entity.id
_entity.type
_entity.pdbx_description
1 polymer ?
#
loop_
_entity_poly.entity_id
_entity_poly.type
_entity_poly.pdbx_seq_one_letter_code
_entity_poly.pdbx_strand_id
1 'polypeptide(L)'
;MINITDDEKKVLSGITFHTEEIENGNLCDTDIALLYEMRLVDNYLKDKYPTFTFEITGCEPKDGTVRTYDEWYYTVEGINRDSAFIAMADGDDADLKIKDDFYGEVIREDIKKELEKILESAGIPVIDVNVSFWEYLGNEFDGELSPINVLHGKLPTGNDFKIFLDDTKLSDKDYKKVVADIKNCLKTEGVHGDIYIVVLKNAEADYARDRLFSDSFIIE
;
A
#
# COMPACT_ATOMS: atom_id res chain seq x y z
N MET A 1 4.65 -25.34 -27.96
CA MET A 1 5.76 -25.05 -27.03
C MET A 1 5.60 -23.60 -26.63
N ILE A 2 5.32 -23.34 -25.36
CA ILE A 2 5.15 -21.97 -24.85
C ILE A 2 6.54 -21.35 -24.73
N ASN A 3 6.73 -20.14 -25.27
CA ASN A 3 7.98 -19.42 -25.10
C ASN A 3 8.03 -18.85 -23.68
N ILE A 4 9.11 -19.08 -22.94
CA ILE A 4 9.30 -18.63 -21.56
C ILE A 4 10.65 -17.90 -21.45
N THR A 5 10.68 -16.73 -20.82
CA THR A 5 11.91 -15.95 -20.60
C THR A 5 12.69 -16.46 -19.39
N ASP A 6 13.96 -16.05 -19.26
CA ASP A 6 14.78 -16.45 -18.11
C ASP A 6 14.25 -15.87 -16.78
N ASP A 7 13.68 -14.66 -16.80
CA ASP A 7 13.05 -14.06 -15.62
C ASP A 7 11.78 -14.82 -15.21
N GLU A 8 10.95 -15.21 -16.18
CA GLU A 8 9.76 -16.01 -15.93
C GLU A 8 10.13 -17.39 -15.35
N LYS A 9 11.20 -18.02 -15.87
CA LYS A 9 11.73 -19.28 -15.30
C LYS A 9 12.17 -19.10 -13.85
N LYS A 10 12.90 -18.02 -13.55
CA LYS A 10 13.39 -17.73 -12.20
C LYS A 10 12.25 -17.60 -11.20
N VAL A 11 11.17 -16.89 -11.58
CA VAL A 11 9.98 -16.73 -10.73
C VAL A 11 9.26 -18.07 -10.54
N LEU A 12 8.95 -18.79 -11.62
CA LEU A 12 8.21 -20.07 -11.53
C LEU A 12 8.97 -21.14 -10.76
N SER A 13 10.29 -21.25 -10.96
CA SER A 13 11.14 -22.17 -10.22
C SER A 13 11.22 -21.86 -8.72
N GLY A 14 10.89 -20.63 -8.31
CA GLY A 14 10.76 -20.25 -6.90
C GLY A 14 9.40 -20.60 -6.29
N ILE A 15 8.40 -20.89 -7.11
CA ILE A 15 7.02 -21.17 -6.69
C ILE A 15 6.77 -22.69 -6.66
N THR A 16 7.21 -23.42 -7.69
CA THR A 16 6.90 -24.85 -7.85
C THR A 16 8.15 -25.73 -7.67
N PHE A 17 7.93 -27.02 -7.39
CA PHE A 17 9.01 -28.00 -7.23
C PHE A 17 9.50 -28.59 -8.57
N HIS A 18 9.04 -28.07 -9.72
CA HIS A 18 9.35 -28.57 -11.07
C HIS A 18 10.51 -27.81 -11.73
N THR A 19 11.54 -27.46 -10.95
CA THR A 19 12.63 -26.58 -11.40
C THR A 19 13.34 -27.08 -12.66
N GLU A 20 13.65 -28.38 -12.74
CA GLU A 20 14.35 -28.97 -13.90
C GLU A 20 13.46 -28.96 -15.15
N GLU A 21 12.15 -29.23 -15.00
CA GLU A 21 11.19 -29.17 -16.08
C GLU A 21 11.00 -27.73 -16.59
N ILE A 22 10.89 -26.75 -15.69
CA ILE A 22 10.78 -25.32 -16.02
C ILE A 22 12.01 -24.83 -16.77
N GLU A 23 13.21 -25.17 -16.29
CA GLU A 23 14.47 -24.76 -16.93
C GLU A 23 14.57 -25.26 -18.37
N ASN A 24 14.08 -26.48 -18.62
CA ASN A 24 14.03 -27.13 -19.92
C ASN A 24 12.81 -26.71 -20.79
N GLY A 25 11.90 -25.88 -20.27
CA GLY A 25 10.70 -25.42 -20.98
C GLY A 25 9.59 -26.48 -21.10
N ASN A 26 9.64 -27.51 -20.26
CA ASN A 26 8.67 -28.61 -20.19
C ASN A 26 7.63 -28.38 -19.09
N LEU A 27 6.96 -27.22 -19.14
CA LEU A 27 5.97 -26.80 -18.15
C LEU A 27 4.79 -27.78 -18.05
N CYS A 28 4.37 -28.12 -16.83
CA CYS A 28 3.12 -28.84 -16.60
C CYS A 28 1.91 -27.88 -16.60
N ASP A 29 0.70 -28.41 -16.58
CA ASP A 29 -0.53 -27.59 -16.65
C ASP A 29 -0.60 -26.52 -15.54
N THR A 30 -0.12 -26.83 -14.33
CA THR A 30 -0.05 -25.87 -13.22
C THR A 30 0.99 -24.77 -13.46
N ASP A 31 2.17 -25.12 -13.97
CA ASP A 31 3.20 -24.10 -14.28
C ASP A 31 2.73 -23.20 -15.44
N ILE A 32 1.98 -23.76 -16.38
CA ILE A 32 1.36 -23.03 -17.49
C ILE A 32 0.32 -22.03 -16.97
N ALA A 33 -0.56 -22.45 -16.05
CA ALA A 33 -1.56 -21.56 -15.46
C ALA A 33 -0.91 -20.40 -14.69
N LEU A 34 0.09 -20.68 -13.85
CA LEU A 34 0.86 -19.66 -13.13
C LEU A 34 1.59 -18.70 -14.09
N LEU A 35 2.17 -19.21 -15.18
CA LEU A 35 2.81 -18.37 -16.20
C LEU A 35 1.81 -17.43 -16.87
N TYR A 36 0.61 -17.90 -17.19
CA TYR A 36 -0.43 -17.06 -17.78
C TYR A 36 -0.90 -15.99 -16.81
N GLU A 37 -1.17 -16.34 -15.56
CA GLU A 37 -1.58 -15.39 -14.52
C GLU A 37 -0.49 -14.34 -14.25
N MET A 38 0.77 -14.75 -14.12
CA MET A 38 1.92 -13.85 -13.97
C MET A 38 1.96 -12.78 -15.07
N ARG A 39 1.77 -13.19 -16.33
CA ARG A 39 1.74 -12.28 -17.49
C ARG A 39 0.54 -11.36 -17.47
N LEU A 40 -0.62 -11.83 -16.99
CA LEU A 40 -1.80 -10.99 -16.83
C LEU A 40 -1.59 -9.94 -15.74
N VAL A 41 -0.95 -10.28 -14.62
CA VAL A 41 -0.56 -9.34 -13.57
C VAL A 41 0.45 -8.31 -14.07
N ASP A 42 1.48 -8.74 -14.78
CA ASP A 42 2.48 -7.84 -15.37
C ASP A 42 1.83 -6.84 -16.36
N ASN A 43 0.96 -7.32 -17.25
CA ASN A 43 0.22 -6.45 -18.17
C ASN A 43 -0.72 -5.50 -17.42
N TYR A 44 -1.44 -5.99 -16.41
CA TYR A 44 -2.32 -5.18 -15.57
C TYR A 44 -1.57 -4.00 -14.93
N LEU A 45 -0.41 -4.25 -14.33
CA LEU A 45 0.39 -3.20 -13.68
C LEU A 45 0.89 -2.17 -14.70
N LYS A 46 1.36 -2.62 -15.87
CA LYS A 46 1.81 -1.75 -16.97
C LYS A 46 0.70 -0.90 -17.56
N ASP A 47 -0.49 -1.48 -17.73
CA ASP A 47 -1.65 -0.77 -18.27
C ASP A 47 -2.18 0.27 -17.27
N LYS A 48 -2.24 -0.09 -15.98
CA LYS A 48 -2.75 0.79 -14.93
C LYS A 48 -1.76 1.92 -14.58
N TYR A 49 -0.46 1.64 -14.62
CA TYR A 49 0.61 2.58 -14.23
C TYR A 49 1.69 2.69 -15.33
N PRO A 50 1.37 3.26 -16.51
CA PRO A 50 2.23 3.21 -17.69
C PRO A 50 3.56 3.97 -17.57
N THR A 51 3.73 4.79 -16.53
CA THR A 51 4.97 5.52 -16.25
C THR A 51 5.95 4.78 -15.35
N PHE A 52 5.60 3.57 -14.91
CA PHE A 52 6.41 2.77 -13.98
C PHE A 52 6.88 1.46 -14.62
N THR A 53 8.05 1.01 -14.20
CA THR A 53 8.62 -0.29 -14.58
C THR A 53 8.49 -1.25 -13.41
N PHE A 54 7.79 -2.37 -13.62
CA PHE A 54 7.54 -3.39 -12.62
C PHE A 54 8.39 -4.65 -12.89
N GLU A 55 8.79 -5.34 -11.83
CA GLU A 55 9.37 -6.68 -11.89
C GLU A 55 8.59 -7.61 -10.95
N ILE A 56 7.93 -8.63 -11.50
CA ILE A 56 7.35 -9.71 -10.70
C ILE A 56 8.48 -10.56 -10.12
N THR A 57 8.43 -10.81 -8.81
CA THR A 57 9.51 -11.47 -8.06
C THR A 57 9.09 -12.78 -7.41
N GLY A 58 7.79 -13.06 -7.31
CA GLY A 58 7.28 -14.29 -6.71
C GLY A 58 5.76 -14.34 -6.68
N CYS A 59 5.25 -15.48 -6.19
CA CYS A 59 3.84 -15.68 -5.92
C CYS A 59 3.68 -16.58 -4.68
N GLU A 60 2.68 -16.28 -3.85
CA GLU A 60 2.09 -17.23 -2.91
C GLU A 60 0.77 -17.74 -3.49
N PRO A 61 0.75 -18.97 -4.02
CA PRO A 61 -0.49 -19.53 -4.57
C PRO A 61 -1.57 -19.71 -3.50
N LYS A 62 -2.83 -19.60 -3.91
CA LYS A 62 -4.01 -19.85 -3.06
C LYS A 62 -4.14 -21.30 -2.64
N ASP A 63 -3.62 -22.22 -3.45
CA ASP A 63 -3.68 -23.66 -3.21
C ASP A 63 -3.08 -24.03 -1.84
N GLY A 64 -3.85 -24.74 -1.03
CA GLY A 64 -3.44 -25.11 0.33
C GLY A 64 -3.67 -24.02 1.38
N THR A 65 -4.28 -22.89 1.01
CA THR A 65 -4.63 -21.79 1.93
C THR A 65 -6.15 -21.64 2.05
N VAL A 66 -6.59 -20.71 2.91
CA VAL A 66 -8.01 -20.32 3.03
C VAL A 66 -8.39 -19.17 2.08
N ARG A 67 -7.41 -18.57 1.39
CA ARG A 67 -7.61 -17.47 0.44
C ARG A 67 -8.23 -17.98 -0.85
N THR A 68 -8.98 -17.13 -1.54
CA THR A 68 -9.54 -17.42 -2.87
C THR A 68 -8.68 -16.89 -4.02
N TYR A 69 -7.61 -16.17 -3.69
CA TYR A 69 -6.78 -15.43 -4.63
C TYR A 69 -5.30 -15.76 -4.44
N ASP A 70 -4.55 -15.65 -5.53
CA ASP A 70 -3.09 -15.78 -5.56
C ASP A 70 -2.47 -14.41 -5.22
N GLU A 71 -1.40 -14.39 -4.41
CA GLU A 71 -0.67 -13.17 -4.04
C GLU A 71 0.63 -13.07 -4.83
N TRP A 72 0.68 -12.14 -5.78
CA TRP A 72 1.85 -11.87 -6.61
C TRP A 72 2.71 -10.75 -6.02
N TYR A 73 3.99 -11.03 -5.81
CA TYR A 73 4.95 -10.08 -5.26
C TYR A 73 5.71 -9.36 -6.37
N TYR A 74 5.86 -8.05 -6.27
CA TYR A 74 6.61 -7.27 -7.25
C TYR A 74 7.38 -6.10 -6.66
N THR A 75 8.37 -5.66 -7.41
CA THR A 75 9.17 -4.46 -7.13
C THR A 75 8.98 -3.43 -8.25
N VAL A 76 9.39 -2.20 -7.98
CA VAL A 76 9.27 -1.08 -8.91
C VAL A 76 10.63 -0.41 -9.06
N GLU A 77 11.06 -0.19 -10.30
CA GLU A 77 12.34 0.44 -10.60
C GLU A 77 12.41 1.84 -9.94
N GLY A 78 13.51 2.11 -9.22
CA GLY A 78 13.72 3.39 -8.54
C GLY A 78 13.06 3.53 -7.17
N ILE A 79 12.26 2.55 -6.73
CA ILE A 79 11.62 2.53 -5.40
C ILE A 79 12.27 1.45 -4.54
N ASN A 80 13.02 1.86 -3.52
CA ASN A 80 13.68 0.94 -2.59
C ASN A 80 12.88 0.83 -1.29
N ARG A 81 12.29 -0.34 -1.03
CA ARG A 81 11.53 -0.65 0.19
C ARG A 81 11.89 -2.04 0.72
N ASP A 82 11.72 -2.23 2.02
CA ASP A 82 12.09 -3.48 2.73
C ASP A 82 11.15 -4.67 2.42
N SER A 83 10.01 -4.42 1.79
CA SER A 83 9.00 -5.45 1.48
C SER A 83 8.51 -5.29 0.06
N ALA A 84 8.10 -6.37 -0.62
CA ALA A 84 7.51 -6.27 -1.94
C ALA A 84 6.13 -5.58 -1.90
N PHE A 85 5.71 -5.05 -3.04
CA PHE A 85 4.30 -4.74 -3.30
C PHE A 85 3.55 -6.05 -3.63
N ILE A 86 2.23 -6.02 -3.51
CA ILE A 86 1.37 -7.18 -3.67
C ILE A 86 0.25 -6.88 -4.67
N ALA A 87 0.04 -7.81 -5.60
CA ALA A 87 -1.13 -7.86 -6.46
C ALA A 87 -1.90 -9.15 -6.15
N MET A 88 -3.21 -9.03 -5.92
CA MET A 88 -4.10 -10.16 -5.71
C MET A 88 -4.79 -10.52 -7.02
N ALA A 89 -4.75 -11.79 -7.40
CA ALA A 89 -5.43 -12.32 -8.59
C ALA A 89 -6.53 -13.31 -8.16
N ASP A 90 -7.80 -12.97 -8.41
CA ASP A 90 -8.97 -13.76 -8.01
C ASP A 90 -9.81 -14.15 -9.24
N GLY A 91 -10.22 -15.41 -9.32
CA GLY A 91 -10.97 -15.97 -10.44
C GLY A 91 -10.15 -16.85 -11.38
N ASP A 92 -10.72 -17.14 -12.55
CA ASP A 92 -10.13 -17.97 -13.60
C ASP A 92 -9.83 -17.10 -14.85
N ASP A 93 -9.01 -17.58 -15.79
CA ASP A 93 -8.49 -16.83 -16.97
C ASP A 93 -9.46 -15.83 -17.63
N ALA A 94 -10.75 -16.17 -17.78
CA ALA A 94 -11.74 -15.33 -18.47
C ALA A 94 -12.34 -14.21 -17.59
N ASP A 95 -12.29 -14.35 -16.26
CA ASP A 95 -12.91 -13.47 -15.27
C ASP A 95 -11.90 -13.04 -14.18
N LEU A 96 -10.60 -13.12 -14.48
CA LEU A 96 -9.52 -12.80 -13.54
C LEU A 96 -9.61 -11.34 -13.10
N LYS A 97 -9.80 -11.13 -11.80
CA LYS A 97 -9.83 -9.82 -11.16
C LYS A 97 -8.52 -9.59 -10.46
N ILE A 98 -7.80 -8.56 -10.91
CA ILE A 98 -6.51 -8.17 -10.35
C ILE A 98 -6.71 -6.88 -9.56
N LYS A 99 -6.14 -6.84 -8.35
CA LYS A 99 -6.09 -5.66 -7.48
C LYS A 99 -4.69 -5.49 -6.93
N ASP A 100 -4.26 -4.25 -6.67
CA ASP A 100 -2.90 -3.95 -6.20
C ASP A 100 -2.87 -2.93 -5.07
N ASP A 101 -1.75 -2.90 -4.35
CA ASP A 101 -1.43 -1.93 -3.29
C ASP A 101 -0.53 -0.77 -3.77
N PHE A 102 -0.14 -0.72 -5.05
CA PHE A 102 0.82 0.27 -5.56
C PHE A 102 0.24 1.67 -5.64
N TYR A 103 -1.07 1.80 -5.83
CA TYR A 103 -1.74 3.10 -5.90
C TYR A 103 -1.38 4.02 -4.72
N GLY A 104 -1.15 3.44 -3.54
CA GLY A 104 -0.77 4.18 -2.34
C GLY A 104 0.55 4.90 -2.52
N GLU A 105 1.51 4.30 -3.22
CA GLU A 105 2.80 4.92 -3.51
C GLU A 105 2.66 6.14 -4.42
N VAL A 106 1.69 6.14 -5.34
CA VAL A 106 1.44 7.25 -6.26
C VAL A 106 0.90 8.48 -5.52
N ILE A 107 0.04 8.29 -4.51
CA ILE A 107 -0.73 9.40 -3.89
C ILE A 107 -0.28 9.78 -2.48
N ARG A 108 0.52 8.94 -1.81
CA ARG A 108 0.85 9.12 -0.37
C ARG A 108 1.47 10.47 -0.05
N GLU A 109 2.38 10.96 -0.89
CA GLU A 109 3.12 12.19 -0.61
C GLU A 109 2.23 13.43 -0.74
N ASP A 110 1.27 13.40 -1.66
CA ASP A 110 0.32 14.49 -1.82
C ASP A 110 -0.72 14.51 -0.68
N ILE A 111 -1.16 13.33 -0.24
CA ILE A 111 -2.00 13.20 0.97
C ILE A 111 -1.26 13.68 2.21
N LYS A 112 0.00 13.26 2.38
CA LYS A 112 0.87 13.68 3.48
C LYS A 112 0.97 15.20 3.56
N LYS A 113 1.32 15.86 2.45
CA LYS A 113 1.44 17.32 2.40
C LYS A 113 0.14 18.03 2.73
N GLU A 114 -1.00 17.51 2.27
CA GLU A 114 -2.29 18.13 2.58
C GLU A 114 -2.65 17.97 4.06
N LEU A 115 -2.40 16.79 4.66
CA LEU A 115 -2.58 16.58 6.10
C LEU A 115 -1.67 17.50 6.93
N GLU A 116 -0.38 17.60 6.58
CA GLU A 116 0.56 18.51 7.24
C GLU A 116 0.06 19.95 7.16
N LYS A 117 -0.34 20.40 5.98
CA LYS A 117 -0.89 21.75 5.76
C LYS A 117 -2.15 22.03 6.58
N ILE A 118 -3.08 21.07 6.67
CA ILE A 118 -4.30 21.18 7.49
C ILE A 118 -3.91 21.38 8.96
N LEU A 119 -3.02 20.53 9.47
CA LEU A 119 -2.60 20.54 10.88
C LEU A 119 -1.79 21.80 11.21
N GLU A 120 -0.88 22.21 10.34
CA GLU A 120 -0.10 23.45 10.48
C GLU A 120 -0.99 24.69 10.49
N SER A 121 -2.01 24.73 9.63
CA SER A 121 -2.99 25.83 9.58
C SER A 121 -3.80 25.95 10.87
N ALA A 122 -3.98 24.85 11.59
CA ALA A 122 -4.58 24.80 12.92
C ALA A 122 -3.57 25.04 14.07
N GLY A 123 -2.29 25.30 13.75
CA GLY A 123 -1.23 25.55 14.74
C GLY A 123 -0.73 24.30 15.47
N ILE A 124 -0.94 23.11 14.88
CA ILE A 124 -0.52 21.84 15.47
C ILE A 124 0.93 21.55 15.04
N PRO A 125 1.87 21.35 15.98
CA PRO A 125 3.28 21.12 15.68
C PRO A 125 3.53 19.66 15.28
N VAL A 126 3.32 19.37 14.01
CA VAL A 126 3.58 18.06 13.40
C VAL A 126 5.08 17.88 13.16
N ILE A 127 5.60 16.70 13.50
CA ILE A 127 6.94 16.24 13.14
C ILE A 127 6.89 15.56 11.78
N ASP A 128 5.92 14.66 11.63
CA ASP A 128 5.78 13.78 10.47
C ASP A 128 4.36 13.21 10.40
N VAL A 129 3.96 12.83 9.20
CA VAL A 129 2.73 12.09 8.92
C VAL A 129 3.06 10.88 8.06
N ASN A 130 2.74 9.70 8.58
CA ASN A 130 2.79 8.46 7.81
C ASN A 130 1.41 8.18 7.23
N VAL A 131 1.38 7.94 5.93
CA VAL A 131 0.18 7.58 5.18
C VAL A 131 0.29 6.12 4.74
N SER A 132 -0.73 5.33 5.09
CA SER A 132 -0.91 3.92 4.74
C SER A 132 -2.36 3.67 4.30
N PHE A 133 -2.56 2.52 3.64
CA PHE A 133 -3.84 2.07 3.14
C PHE A 133 -4.00 0.58 3.42
N TRP A 134 -5.24 0.14 3.68
CA TRP A 134 -5.55 -1.28 3.96
C TRP A 134 -6.10 -2.03 2.76
N GLU A 135 -6.60 -1.32 1.75
CA GLU A 135 -7.33 -1.93 0.64
C GLU A 135 -6.45 -2.14 -0.58
N TYR A 136 -6.85 -3.09 -1.41
CA TYR A 136 -6.29 -3.29 -2.75
C TYR A 136 -7.30 -2.79 -3.77
N LEU A 137 -6.85 -2.04 -4.77
CA LEU A 137 -7.72 -1.44 -5.78
C LEU A 137 -7.52 -2.11 -7.13
N GLY A 138 -8.61 -2.40 -7.84
CA GLY A 138 -8.58 -2.99 -9.18
C GLY A 138 -8.61 -1.95 -10.29
N ASN A 139 -8.99 -2.40 -11.49
CA ASN A 139 -9.14 -1.57 -12.70
C ASN A 139 -10.32 -0.60 -12.67
N GLU A 140 -11.23 -0.75 -11.70
CA GLU A 140 -12.32 0.20 -11.50
C GLU A 140 -11.83 1.61 -11.09
N PHE A 141 -10.54 1.72 -10.73
CA PHE A 141 -9.84 2.97 -10.47
C PHE A 141 -8.63 3.09 -11.40
N ASP A 142 -8.49 4.23 -12.06
CA ASP A 142 -7.33 4.53 -12.89
C ASP A 142 -6.08 4.78 -12.03
N GLY A 143 -4.90 4.74 -12.65
CA GLY A 143 -3.64 5.11 -11.99
C GLY A 143 -3.56 6.59 -11.60
N GLU A 144 -4.52 7.42 -12.02
CA GLU A 144 -4.61 8.86 -11.73
C GLU A 144 -5.58 9.16 -10.57
N LEU A 145 -5.46 8.39 -9.49
CA LEU A 145 -6.26 8.60 -8.29
C LEU A 145 -6.10 10.03 -7.77
N SER A 146 -7.25 10.68 -7.52
CA SER A 146 -7.27 12.01 -6.92
C SER A 146 -6.95 11.93 -5.41
N PRO A 147 -5.80 12.45 -4.95
CA PRO A 147 -5.38 12.36 -3.54
C PRO A 147 -6.43 12.96 -2.59
N ILE A 148 -7.07 14.05 -3.00
CA ILE A 148 -8.11 14.73 -2.20
C ILE A 148 -9.40 13.91 -2.10
N ASN A 149 -9.76 13.17 -3.15
CA ASN A 149 -10.94 12.29 -3.09
C ASN A 149 -10.68 11.09 -2.18
N VAL A 150 -9.46 10.56 -2.18
CA VAL A 150 -9.01 9.52 -1.23
C VAL A 150 -9.04 10.07 0.19
N LEU A 151 -8.40 11.22 0.45
CA LEU A 151 -8.35 11.86 1.76
C LEU A 151 -9.75 12.11 2.35
N HIS A 152 -10.72 12.48 1.52
CA HIS A 152 -12.11 12.73 1.93
C HIS A 152 -13.02 11.49 1.90
N GLY A 153 -12.46 10.28 1.74
CA GLY A 153 -13.24 9.04 1.82
C GLY A 153 -14.22 8.81 0.67
N LYS A 154 -14.06 9.50 -0.45
CA LYS A 154 -14.87 9.24 -1.66
C LYS A 154 -14.48 7.94 -2.36
N LEU A 155 -13.32 7.40 -1.99
CA LEU A 155 -12.80 6.12 -2.46
C LEU A 155 -12.57 5.21 -1.24
N PRO A 156 -13.00 3.94 -1.30
CA PRO A 156 -12.88 3.00 -0.19
C PRO A 156 -11.46 2.42 -0.16
N THR A 157 -10.49 3.22 0.27
CA THR A 157 -9.06 2.87 0.27
C THR A 157 -8.56 2.36 1.63
N GLY A 158 -9.41 2.39 2.66
CA GLY A 158 -9.00 2.07 4.03
C GLY A 158 -7.87 2.98 4.51
N ASN A 159 -8.06 4.31 4.44
CA ASN A 159 -7.06 5.29 4.86
C ASN A 159 -6.61 5.07 6.31
N ASP A 160 -5.29 5.00 6.51
CA ASP A 160 -4.65 4.92 7.82
C ASP A 160 -3.57 6.00 7.91
N PHE A 161 -3.74 6.92 8.85
CA PHE A 161 -2.85 8.05 9.03
C PHE A 161 -2.25 8.04 10.43
N LYS A 162 -0.93 8.07 10.49
CA LYS A 162 -0.19 8.16 11.74
C LYS A 162 0.54 9.49 11.84
N ILE A 163 0.12 10.32 12.80
CA ILE A 163 0.58 11.70 12.97
C ILE A 163 1.48 11.77 14.20
N PHE A 164 2.69 12.28 14.03
CA PHE A 164 3.65 12.47 15.09
C PHE A 164 3.74 13.95 15.51
N LEU A 165 3.68 14.21 16.81
CA LEU A 165 3.66 15.56 17.38
C LEU A 165 4.88 15.80 18.27
N ASP A 166 5.37 17.04 18.25
CA ASP A 166 6.47 17.51 19.10
C ASP A 166 5.96 18.07 20.42
N ASP A 167 6.14 17.33 21.52
CA ASP A 167 5.73 17.80 22.84
C ASP A 167 6.33 19.17 23.19
N THR A 168 7.59 19.44 22.84
CA THR A 168 8.25 20.70 23.23
C THR A 168 7.59 21.94 22.61
N LYS A 169 6.81 21.76 21.54
CA LYS A 169 6.09 22.82 20.83
C LYS A 169 4.59 22.83 21.15
N LEU A 170 4.06 21.78 21.80
CA LEU A 170 2.67 21.76 22.24
C LEU A 170 2.46 22.76 23.38
N SER A 171 1.52 23.68 23.17
CA SER A 171 1.12 24.69 24.16
C SER A 171 0.30 24.08 25.30
N ASP A 172 -0.47 23.02 25.02
CA ASP A 172 -1.25 22.26 25.99
C ASP A 172 -0.61 20.89 26.25
N LYS A 173 -0.59 20.49 27.52
CA LYS A 173 -0.04 19.19 27.98
C LYS A 173 -1.14 18.20 28.35
N ASP A 174 -2.41 18.62 28.27
CA ASP A 174 -3.53 17.68 28.24
C ASP A 174 -3.63 17.07 26.83
N TYR A 175 -2.90 15.98 26.62
CA TYR A 175 -2.85 15.30 25.32
C TYR A 175 -4.22 14.81 24.84
N LYS A 176 -5.16 14.52 25.75
CA LYS A 176 -6.52 14.13 25.34
C LYS A 176 -7.27 15.30 24.71
N LYS A 177 -7.04 16.52 25.23
CA LYS A 177 -7.58 17.73 24.63
C LYS A 177 -6.92 18.02 23.28
N VAL A 178 -5.60 17.88 23.17
CA VAL A 178 -4.87 18.01 21.89
C VAL A 178 -5.43 17.04 20.85
N VAL A 179 -5.64 15.77 21.20
CA VAL A 179 -6.27 14.77 20.32
C VAL A 179 -7.68 15.18 19.90
N ALA A 180 -8.49 15.70 20.82
CA ALA A 180 -9.83 16.19 20.51
C ALA A 180 -9.80 17.39 19.54
N ASP A 181 -8.85 18.30 19.71
CA ASP A 181 -8.67 19.45 18.82
C ASP A 181 -8.24 19.01 17.41
N ILE A 182 -7.30 18.08 17.31
CA ILE A 182 -6.89 17.45 16.03
C ILE A 182 -8.08 16.76 15.36
N LYS A 183 -8.83 15.95 16.12
CA LYS A 183 -10.01 15.25 15.59
C LYS A 183 -11.03 16.22 15.02
N ASN A 184 -11.30 17.33 15.72
CA ASN A 184 -12.23 18.36 15.25
C ASN A 184 -11.71 19.08 14.01
N CYS A 185 -10.41 19.38 13.95
CA CYS A 185 -9.75 19.98 12.80
C CYS A 185 -9.91 19.09 11.55
N LEU A 186 -9.45 17.83 11.63
CA LEU A 186 -9.54 16.87 10.53
C LEU A 186 -10.98 16.63 10.08
N LYS A 187 -11.92 16.53 11.02
CA LYS A 187 -13.35 16.39 10.72
C LYS A 187 -13.92 17.61 10.00
N THR A 188 -13.48 18.82 10.36
CA THR A 188 -13.93 20.07 9.72
C THR A 188 -13.47 20.15 8.26
N GLU A 189 -12.26 19.67 7.98
CA GLU A 189 -11.72 19.56 6.63
C GLU A 189 -12.27 18.36 5.84
N GLY A 190 -13.07 17.50 6.47
CA GLY A 190 -13.69 16.34 5.83
C GLY A 190 -12.74 15.17 5.58
N VAL A 191 -11.66 15.07 6.34
CA VAL A 191 -10.72 13.93 6.30
C VAL A 191 -11.42 12.66 6.79
N HIS A 192 -11.21 11.55 6.08
CA HIS A 192 -11.77 10.23 6.40
C HIS A 192 -10.66 9.20 6.60
N GLY A 193 -10.77 8.38 7.64
CA GLY A 193 -9.82 7.29 7.90
C GLY A 193 -9.59 6.98 9.38
N ASP A 194 -8.73 5.99 9.60
CA ASP A 194 -8.20 5.63 10.90
C ASP A 194 -7.01 6.54 11.23
N ILE A 195 -7.09 7.25 12.36
CA ILE A 195 -6.09 8.22 12.76
C ILE A 195 -5.39 7.75 14.03
N TYR A 196 -4.07 7.66 13.98
CA TYR A 196 -3.21 7.34 15.12
C TYR A 196 -2.32 8.54 15.47
N ILE A 197 -2.53 9.11 16.66
CA ILE A 197 -1.73 10.24 17.15
C ILE A 197 -0.63 9.73 18.07
N VAL A 198 0.59 10.21 17.86
CA VAL A 198 1.74 9.92 18.71
C VAL A 198 2.38 11.22 19.17
N VAL A 199 2.43 11.44 20.47
CA VAL A 199 3.19 12.55 21.05
C VAL A 199 4.57 12.04 21.41
N LEU A 200 5.59 12.63 20.78
CA LEU A 200 6.99 12.34 21.04
C LEU A 200 7.61 13.41 21.92
N LYS A 201 8.66 13.03 22.65
CA LYS A 201 9.38 13.93 23.56
C LYS A 201 9.88 15.22 22.89
N ASN A 202 10.30 15.14 21.64
CA ASN A 202 10.70 16.27 20.79
C ASN A 202 10.78 15.82 19.31
N ALA A 203 11.14 16.73 18.40
CA ALA A 203 11.30 16.45 16.97
C ALA A 203 12.41 15.42 16.63
N GLU A 204 13.43 15.26 17.48
CA GLU A 204 14.58 14.36 17.26
C GLU A 204 14.41 13.01 18.00
N ALA A 205 13.21 12.76 18.52
CA ALA A 205 12.90 11.62 19.37
C ALA A 205 12.89 10.31 18.57
N ASP A 206 13.31 9.21 19.20
CA ASP A 206 13.14 7.87 18.64
C ASP A 206 11.65 7.48 18.67
N TYR A 207 11.07 7.21 17.50
CA TYR A 207 9.63 6.93 17.34
C TYR A 207 9.15 5.70 18.12
N ALA A 208 10.06 4.77 18.46
CA ALA A 208 9.77 3.56 19.21
C ALA A 208 9.98 3.73 20.72
N ARG A 209 10.94 4.57 21.15
CA ARG A 209 11.38 4.64 22.55
C ARG A 209 10.95 5.90 23.30
N ASP A 210 10.76 7.01 22.61
CA ASP A 210 10.55 8.33 23.21
C ASP A 210 9.09 8.81 23.11
N ARG A 211 8.15 7.86 23.02
CA ARG A 211 6.72 8.13 23.04
C ARG A 211 6.26 8.51 24.45
N LEU A 212 5.63 9.68 24.56
CA LEU A 212 5.01 10.14 25.80
C LEU A 212 3.53 9.74 25.88
N PHE A 213 2.85 9.73 24.74
CA PHE A 213 1.43 9.44 24.64
C PHE A 213 1.07 8.93 23.25
N SER A 214 0.00 8.15 23.16
CA SER A 214 -0.66 7.84 21.90
C SER A 214 -2.13 7.57 22.11
N ASP A 215 -2.93 7.90 21.11
CA ASP A 215 -4.35 7.60 21.04
C ASP A 215 -4.78 7.38 19.59
N SER A 216 -5.96 6.79 19.39
CA SER A 216 -6.51 6.59 18.07
C SER A 216 -7.98 6.96 17.99
N PHE A 217 -8.42 7.35 16.80
CA PHE A 217 -9.82 7.60 16.52
C PHE A 217 -10.11 7.41 15.03
N ILE A 218 -11.38 7.12 14.74
CA ILE A 218 -11.89 6.98 13.38
C ILE A 218 -12.65 8.25 13.01
N ILE A 219 -12.50 8.70 11.77
CA ILE A 219 -13.37 9.70 11.14
C ILE A 219 -14.10 9.06 9.96
N GLU A 220 -15.43 9.01 10.06
CA GLU A 220 -16.39 8.60 9.03
C GLU A 220 -16.98 9.82 8.32
#